data_AF-A0A3R7WTK6-F1
#
_entry.id   AF-A0A3R7WTK6-F1
#
_cell.length_a   1.000
_cell.length_b   1.000
_cell.length_c   1.000
_cell.angle_alpha   90.00
_cell.angle_beta   90.00
_cell.angle_gamma   90.00
#
_symmetry.space_group_name_H-M   'P 1'
#
loop_
_entity.id
_entity.type
_entity.pdbx_description
1 polymer ?
#
loop_
_entity_poly.entity_id
_entity_poly.type
_entity_poly.pdbx_seq_one_letter_code
_entity_poly.pdbx_strand_id
1 'polypeptide(L)'
;MWGLGVGNYERCLTLKNTKQKWLFCDMPYWNRWDPRCPHDDYYWRIINSDIHVTHVIPDLPQQRITHIQLKEWRDKGDYILVAPSSVTVNTFIGQRNWEQDTINFIKTKTDMPIKVRHKPRKNGKSGPAYADVPLQEDLKNAACVVTSCSMVSVDAIIEGVPVYCHPRCCATPVAQTIENFGKANFATNRIDWLATLSWHQYTKAEIESGLFAEMFKQMYNI
;
A
#
# COMPACT_ATOMS: atom_id res chain seq x y z
N MET A 1 -13.06 10.50 -6.87
CA MET A 1 -12.74 11.30 -5.66
C MET A 1 -11.23 11.26 -5.46
N TRP A 2 -10.61 12.38 -5.08
CA TRP A 2 -9.15 12.48 -4.98
C TRP A 2 -8.68 12.50 -3.53
N GLY A 3 -8.05 11.41 -3.09
CA GLY A 3 -7.59 11.20 -1.72
C GLY A 3 -8.72 11.27 -0.68
N LEU A 4 -8.33 11.25 0.60
CA LEU A 4 -9.25 11.38 1.75
C LEU A 4 -9.27 12.81 2.35
N GLY A 5 -8.66 13.79 1.68
CA GLY A 5 -8.70 15.19 2.12
C GLY A 5 -10.03 15.89 1.78
N VAL A 6 -10.23 17.09 2.33
CA VAL A 6 -11.29 18.05 1.92
C VAL A 6 -12.68 17.42 1.78
N GLY A 7 -13.23 16.87 2.87
CA GLY A 7 -14.58 16.28 2.89
C GLY A 7 -14.73 14.94 2.14
N ASN A 8 -13.73 14.51 1.37
CA ASN A 8 -13.79 13.22 0.66
C ASN A 8 -13.87 12.03 1.62
N TYR A 9 -13.32 12.15 2.83
CA TYR A 9 -13.47 11.15 3.88
C TYR A 9 -14.94 10.83 4.16
N GLU A 10 -15.74 11.83 4.52
CA GLU A 10 -17.16 11.64 4.83
C GLU A 10 -17.93 11.16 3.60
N ARG A 11 -17.62 11.72 2.43
CA ARG A 11 -18.24 11.28 1.17
C ARG A 11 -17.95 9.81 0.85
N CYS A 12 -16.73 9.33 1.08
CA CYS A 12 -16.38 7.91 0.93
C CYS A 12 -17.19 7.05 1.88
N LEU A 13 -17.37 7.47 3.14
CA LEU A 13 -18.20 6.74 4.10
C LEU A 13 -19.67 6.71 3.69
N THR A 14 -20.23 7.84 3.25
CA THR A 14 -21.61 7.91 2.76
C THR A 14 -21.83 6.98 1.56
N LEU A 15 -20.95 7.06 0.55
CA LEU A 15 -21.06 6.22 -0.65
C LEU A 15 -20.92 4.73 -0.30
N LYS A 16 -20.01 4.40 0.62
CA LYS A 16 -19.86 3.03 1.14
C LYS A 16 -21.10 2.54 1.86
N ASN A 17 -21.63 3.32 2.79
CA ASN A 17 -22.81 2.95 3.59
C ASN A 17 -24.07 2.83 2.72
N THR A 18 -24.18 3.64 1.67
CA THR A 18 -25.29 3.61 0.70
C THR A 18 -25.06 2.65 -0.46
N LYS A 19 -23.95 1.90 -0.46
CA LYS A 19 -23.58 0.92 -1.52
C LYS A 19 -23.55 1.51 -2.93
N GLN A 20 -23.32 2.81 -3.07
CA GLN A 20 -23.13 3.43 -4.38
C GLN A 20 -21.75 3.08 -4.92
N LYS A 21 -21.55 3.03 -6.24
CA LYS A 21 -20.22 2.82 -6.84
C LYS A 21 -19.47 4.16 -6.91
N TRP A 22 -18.15 4.14 -6.71
CA TRP A 22 -17.30 5.31 -6.88
C TRP A 22 -15.89 4.95 -7.29
N LEU A 23 -15.19 5.90 -7.92
CA LEU A 23 -13.75 5.80 -8.16
C LEU A 23 -12.99 6.60 -7.12
N PHE A 24 -12.04 5.96 -6.47
CA PHE A 24 -11.09 6.58 -5.55
C PHE A 24 -9.73 6.72 -6.22
N CYS A 25 -9.24 7.94 -6.33
CA CYS A 25 -7.99 8.28 -6.97
C CYS A 25 -7.00 8.81 -5.92
N ASP A 26 -5.77 8.28 -5.86
CA ASP A 26 -4.75 8.70 -4.88
C ASP A 26 -3.34 8.39 -5.38
N MET A 27 -2.32 8.67 -4.56
CA MET A 27 -0.92 8.37 -4.84
C MET A 27 -0.72 6.90 -5.29
N PRO A 28 0.17 6.69 -6.27
CA PRO A 28 0.40 5.36 -6.86
C PRO A 28 1.19 4.46 -5.91
N TYR A 29 1.24 3.17 -6.24
CA TYR A 29 2.03 2.19 -5.48
C TYR A 29 3.53 2.34 -5.73
N TRP A 30 3.91 2.70 -6.97
CA TRP A 30 5.29 3.02 -7.36
C TRP A 30 5.30 4.12 -8.42
N ASN A 31 6.50 4.62 -8.74
CA ASN A 31 6.72 5.67 -9.75
C ASN A 31 5.82 6.90 -9.49
N ARG A 32 5.90 7.38 -8.25
CA ARG A 32 5.24 8.60 -7.78
C ARG A 32 6.04 9.83 -8.21
N TRP A 33 5.35 10.89 -8.62
CA TRP A 33 5.96 12.19 -8.89
C TRP A 33 6.88 12.65 -7.74
N ASP A 34 8.14 12.94 -8.08
CA ASP A 34 9.14 13.48 -7.15
C ASP A 34 9.42 14.96 -7.45
N PRO A 35 9.14 15.89 -6.51
CA PRO A 35 9.47 17.31 -6.71
C PRO A 35 10.97 17.59 -6.85
N ARG A 36 11.84 16.67 -6.43
CA ARG A 36 13.31 16.80 -6.53
C ARG A 36 13.83 16.34 -7.88
N CYS A 37 13.06 15.51 -8.58
CA CYS A 37 13.36 15.01 -9.92
C CYS A 37 12.03 14.96 -10.71
N PRO A 38 11.51 16.11 -11.17
CA PRO A 38 10.22 16.15 -11.85
C PRO A 38 10.24 15.31 -13.13
N HIS A 39 9.17 14.55 -13.33
CA HIS A 39 8.91 13.76 -14.53
C HIS A 39 7.40 13.77 -14.80
N ASP A 40 7.00 13.58 -16.06
CA ASP A 40 5.58 13.58 -16.46
C ASP A 40 4.99 12.16 -16.51
N ASP A 41 5.86 11.15 -16.55
CA ASP A 41 5.47 9.74 -16.57
C ASP A 41 5.35 9.19 -15.13
N TYR A 42 4.42 9.72 -14.35
CA TYR A 42 4.06 9.19 -13.02
C TYR A 42 2.63 8.68 -13.02
N TYR A 43 2.36 7.74 -12.11
CA TYR A 43 1.04 7.14 -12.02
C TYR A 43 0.15 7.84 -11.00
N TRP A 44 -1.15 7.62 -11.17
CA TRP A 44 -2.20 7.79 -10.18
C TRP A 44 -2.90 6.46 -9.95
N ARG A 45 -3.11 6.09 -8.69
CA ARG A 45 -3.89 4.90 -8.36
C ARG A 45 -5.38 5.21 -8.52
N ILE A 46 -6.14 4.35 -9.17
CA ILE A 46 -7.60 4.44 -9.30
C ILE A 46 -8.25 3.12 -8.85
N ILE A 47 -9.08 3.18 -7.81
CA ILE A 47 -9.74 2.01 -7.18
C ILE A 47 -11.26 2.13 -7.27
N ASN A 48 -11.92 1.00 -7.56
CA ASN A 48 -13.38 0.90 -7.53
C ASN A 48 -13.88 0.67 -6.10
N SER A 49 -14.72 1.56 -5.57
CA SER A 49 -15.49 1.40 -4.33
C SER A 49 -14.71 1.08 -3.04
N ASP A 50 -13.40 1.31 -3.00
CA ASP A 50 -12.58 1.29 -1.79
C ASP A 50 -11.31 2.17 -1.98
N ILE A 51 -10.42 2.24 -1.00
CA ILE A 51 -9.16 2.99 -1.06
C ILE A 51 -7.99 2.18 -1.64
N HIS A 52 -8.12 0.85 -1.64
CA HIS A 52 -7.17 -0.12 -2.19
C HIS A 52 -7.90 -1.32 -2.80
N VAL A 53 -7.31 -1.94 -3.81
CA VAL A 53 -7.67 -3.30 -4.22
C VAL A 53 -7.11 -4.29 -3.19
N THR A 54 -7.94 -5.23 -2.73
CA THR A 54 -7.64 -6.16 -1.62
C THR A 54 -7.79 -7.63 -2.02
N HIS A 55 -7.78 -7.91 -3.32
CA HIS A 55 -7.80 -9.25 -3.90
C HIS A 55 -6.81 -9.31 -5.07
N VAL A 56 -6.46 -10.52 -5.51
CA VAL A 56 -5.70 -10.74 -6.74
C VAL A 56 -6.67 -10.97 -7.89
N ILE A 57 -6.40 -10.32 -9.03
CA ILE A 57 -7.01 -10.65 -10.30
C ILE A 57 -5.98 -11.51 -11.06
N PRO A 58 -6.24 -12.81 -11.26
CA PRO A 58 -5.29 -13.70 -11.91
C PRO A 58 -5.17 -13.38 -13.41
N ASP A 59 -4.08 -13.84 -14.03
CA ASP A 59 -3.87 -13.84 -15.48
C ASP A 59 -3.87 -12.44 -16.14
N LEU A 60 -3.61 -11.39 -15.35
CA LEU A 60 -3.44 -10.04 -15.89
C LEU A 60 -2.10 -9.93 -16.65
N PRO A 61 -2.08 -9.26 -17.81
CA PRO A 61 -0.84 -8.99 -18.55
C PRO A 61 0.23 -8.29 -17.69
N GLN A 62 1.44 -8.84 -17.69
CA GLN A 62 2.54 -8.47 -16.77
C GLN A 62 3.51 -7.42 -17.35
N GLN A 63 3.26 -6.88 -18.54
CA GLN A 63 4.17 -5.92 -19.21
C GLN A 63 4.41 -4.66 -18.37
N ARG A 64 3.43 -4.30 -17.51
CA ARG A 64 3.48 -3.12 -16.63
C ARG A 64 4.37 -3.30 -15.39
N ILE A 65 4.92 -4.50 -15.15
CA ILE A 65 5.74 -4.80 -13.96
C ILE A 65 7.14 -5.31 -14.31
N THR A 66 7.55 -5.26 -15.59
CA THR A 66 8.86 -5.72 -16.06
C THR A 66 10.06 -4.98 -15.45
N HIS A 67 9.83 -3.77 -14.93
CA HIS A 67 10.82 -2.96 -14.22
C HIS A 67 10.98 -3.34 -12.74
N ILE A 68 10.10 -4.19 -12.20
CA ILE A 68 10.12 -4.58 -10.78
C ILE A 68 11.04 -5.79 -10.61
N GLN A 69 12.07 -5.62 -9.79
CA GLN A 69 12.94 -6.71 -9.36
C GLN A 69 12.41 -7.31 -8.06
N LEU A 70 11.56 -8.34 -8.18
CA LEU A 70 11.01 -9.04 -7.02
C LEU A 70 12.09 -9.93 -6.38
N LYS A 71 12.44 -9.66 -5.12
CA LYS A 71 13.43 -10.45 -4.37
C LYS A 71 12.80 -11.70 -3.75
N GLU A 72 13.63 -12.71 -3.55
CA GLU A 72 13.26 -13.89 -2.76
C GLU A 72 12.86 -13.49 -1.34
N TRP A 73 11.93 -14.25 -0.77
CA TRP A 73 11.52 -14.05 0.62
C TRP A 73 12.71 -14.20 1.58
N ARG A 74 12.70 -13.42 2.65
CA ARG A 74 13.62 -13.58 3.78
C ARG A 74 12.86 -13.60 5.11
N ASP A 75 13.39 -14.34 6.06
CA ASP A 75 12.77 -14.62 7.37
C ASP A 75 13.65 -14.16 8.55
N LYS A 76 14.72 -13.41 8.25
CA LYS A 76 15.67 -12.86 9.24
C LYS A 76 15.75 -11.34 9.16
N GLY A 77 16.03 -10.73 10.30
CA GLY A 77 16.32 -9.31 10.46
C GLY A 77 16.53 -8.95 11.93
N ASP A 78 16.91 -7.70 12.17
CA ASP A 78 17.32 -7.18 13.47
C ASP A 78 16.15 -6.57 14.26
N TYR A 79 15.09 -6.16 13.56
CA TYR A 79 13.93 -5.49 14.17
C TYR A 79 12.63 -5.69 13.38
N ILE A 80 11.52 -5.36 14.03
CA ILE A 80 10.18 -5.24 13.42
C ILE A 80 9.98 -3.79 12.99
N LEU A 81 9.72 -3.56 11.71
CA LEU A 81 9.41 -2.21 11.21
C LEU A 81 7.91 -1.96 11.28
N VAL A 82 7.46 -1.14 12.24
CA VAL A 82 6.06 -0.73 12.36
C VAL A 82 5.85 0.56 11.58
N ALA A 83 5.08 0.50 10.50
CA ALA A 83 4.83 1.62 9.59
C ALA A 83 3.34 2.00 9.59
N PRO A 84 2.84 2.79 10.55
CA PRO A 84 1.44 3.19 10.62
C PRO A 84 1.02 4.03 9.39
N SER A 85 -0.20 3.81 8.89
CA SER A 85 -0.80 4.76 7.96
C SER A 85 -1.10 6.10 8.64
N SER A 86 -1.44 7.13 7.85
CA SER A 86 -1.87 8.42 8.41
C SER A 86 -3.11 8.27 9.29
N VAL A 87 -3.27 9.17 10.26
CA VAL A 87 -4.45 9.26 11.14
C VAL A 87 -5.76 9.14 10.35
N THR A 88 -5.91 9.85 9.22
CA THR A 88 -7.12 9.76 8.38
C THR A 88 -7.43 8.34 7.88
N VAL A 89 -6.41 7.60 7.46
CA VAL A 89 -6.57 6.21 7.00
C VAL A 89 -6.89 5.30 8.17
N ASN A 90 -6.19 5.46 9.30
CA ASN A 90 -6.46 4.70 10.53
C ASN A 90 -7.89 4.95 11.04
N THR A 91 -8.38 6.19 11.01
CA THR A 91 -9.77 6.51 11.33
C THR A 91 -10.74 5.88 10.32
N PHE A 92 -10.42 5.90 9.02
CA PHE A 92 -11.25 5.31 7.97
C PHE A 92 -11.43 3.79 8.08
N ILE A 93 -10.48 3.10 8.71
CA ILE A 93 -10.59 1.66 9.03
C ILE A 93 -11.09 1.42 10.46
N GLY A 94 -11.50 2.46 11.19
CA GLY A 94 -12.04 2.33 12.55
C GLY A 94 -10.99 2.08 13.64
N GLN A 95 -9.71 2.28 13.35
CA GLN A 95 -8.59 1.96 14.24
C GLN A 95 -7.74 3.20 14.54
N ARG A 96 -8.33 4.23 15.17
CA ARG A 96 -7.65 5.52 15.42
C ARG A 96 -6.34 5.37 16.23
N ASN A 97 -6.29 4.40 17.14
CA ASN A 97 -5.14 4.12 18.01
C ASN A 97 -4.25 2.97 17.49
N TRP A 98 -4.40 2.60 16.22
CA TRP A 98 -3.77 1.40 15.61
C TRP A 98 -2.29 1.22 15.99
N GLU A 99 -1.50 2.28 15.97
CA GLU A 99 -0.06 2.22 16.24
C GLU A 99 0.24 1.72 17.65
N GLN A 100 -0.36 2.35 18.66
CA GLN A 100 -0.12 2.00 20.06
C GLN A 100 -0.64 0.61 20.38
N ASP A 101 -1.84 0.27 19.89
CA ASP A 101 -2.47 -1.03 20.08
C ASP A 101 -1.63 -2.15 19.45
N THR A 102 -1.11 -1.91 18.23
CA THR A 102 -0.25 -2.85 17.51
C THR A 102 1.10 -3.04 18.20
N ILE A 103 1.75 -1.96 18.64
CA ILE A 103 3.03 -2.05 19.37
C ILE A 103 2.85 -2.81 20.67
N ASN A 104 1.79 -2.52 21.43
CA ASN A 104 1.48 -3.23 22.67
C ASN A 104 1.25 -4.72 22.41
N PHE A 105 0.48 -5.06 21.38
CA PHE A 105 0.26 -6.45 20.98
C PHE A 105 1.57 -7.16 20.62
N ILE A 106 2.42 -6.57 19.77
CA ILE A 106 3.69 -7.17 19.33
C ILE A 106 4.59 -7.46 20.53
N LYS A 107 4.68 -6.54 21.50
CA LYS A 107 5.45 -6.73 22.74
C LYS A 107 4.98 -7.92 23.58
N THR A 108 3.73 -8.37 23.43
CA THR A 108 3.25 -9.61 24.09
C THR A 108 3.70 -10.89 23.38
N LYS A 109 4.24 -10.79 22.16
CA LYS A 109 4.57 -11.92 21.30
C LYS A 109 6.07 -12.14 21.11
N THR A 110 6.90 -11.12 21.31
CA THR A 110 8.34 -11.18 21.07
C THR A 110 9.07 -10.02 21.76
N ASP A 111 10.35 -10.25 22.08
CA ASP A 111 11.28 -9.23 22.58
C ASP A 111 12.09 -8.56 21.45
N MET A 112 11.84 -8.90 20.19
CA MET A 112 12.54 -8.29 19.05
C MET A 112 12.36 -6.76 19.06
N PRO A 113 13.43 -5.97 18.83
CA PRO A 113 13.32 -4.51 18.77
C PRO A 113 12.25 -4.04 17.77
N ILE A 114 11.51 -3.00 18.13
CA ILE A 114 10.51 -2.38 17.27
C ILE A 114 11.03 -1.02 16.81
N LYS A 115 11.09 -0.81 15.50
CA LYS A 115 11.39 0.49 14.88
C LYS A 115 10.11 1.05 14.26
N VAL A 116 9.69 2.22 14.72
CA VAL A 116 8.50 2.89 14.17
C VAL A 116 8.91 3.84 13.03
N ARG A 117 8.30 3.68 11.86
CA ARG A 117 8.49 4.55 10.68
C ARG A 117 7.20 5.31 10.37
N HIS A 118 7.12 6.56 10.81
CA HIS A 118 6.01 7.43 10.46
C HIS A 118 6.11 7.92 9.01
N LYS A 119 4.96 8.31 8.44
CA LYS A 119 4.89 8.94 7.11
C LYS A 119 5.77 10.20 7.09
N PRO A 120 6.74 10.32 6.17
CA PRO A 120 7.61 11.49 6.12
C PRO A 120 6.84 12.77 5.83
N ARG A 121 7.17 13.84 6.57
CA ARG A 121 6.55 15.16 6.46
C ARG A 121 7.61 16.25 6.63
N LYS A 122 7.56 17.27 5.76
CA LYS A 122 8.40 18.47 5.87
C LYS A 122 7.67 19.65 5.25
N ASN A 123 7.61 20.78 5.97
CA ASN A 123 6.99 22.03 5.51
C ASN A 123 5.57 21.86 4.92
N GLY A 124 4.70 21.12 5.62
CA GLY A 124 3.32 20.85 5.18
C GLY A 124 3.18 19.83 4.03
N LYS A 125 4.29 19.37 3.44
CA LYS A 125 4.31 18.35 2.39
C LYS A 125 4.56 16.96 2.98
N SER A 126 4.17 15.91 2.26
CA SER A 126 4.36 14.52 2.69
C SER A 126 4.71 13.59 1.54
N GLY A 127 5.53 12.58 1.83
CA GLY A 127 5.94 11.58 0.85
C GLY A 127 7.43 11.23 0.93
N PRO A 128 7.88 10.21 0.17
CA PRO A 128 9.26 9.71 0.21
C PRO A 128 10.32 10.79 0.00
N ALA A 129 10.02 11.82 -0.80
CA ALA A 129 10.92 12.94 -1.05
C ALA A 129 11.31 13.76 0.20
N TYR A 130 10.57 13.58 1.30
CA TYR A 130 10.77 14.27 2.57
C TYR A 130 11.22 13.32 3.69
N ALA A 131 11.66 12.11 3.36
CA ALA A 131 12.20 11.16 4.32
C ALA A 131 13.66 11.52 4.65
N ASP A 132 13.99 11.56 5.94
CA ASP A 132 15.39 11.69 6.39
C ASP A 132 16.16 10.38 6.14
N VAL A 133 15.46 9.24 6.27
CA VAL A 133 15.99 7.90 5.99
C VAL A 133 15.20 7.26 4.84
N PRO A 134 15.85 6.86 3.73
CA PRO A 134 15.22 6.11 2.65
C PRO A 134 14.52 4.85 3.17
N LEU A 135 13.40 4.46 2.55
CA LEU A 135 12.66 3.28 3.01
C LEU A 135 13.51 2.01 2.89
N GLN A 136 14.34 1.91 1.85
CA GLN A 136 15.20 0.77 1.58
C GLN A 136 16.19 0.50 2.71
N GLU A 137 16.71 1.55 3.36
CA GLU A 137 17.60 1.41 4.53
C GLU A 137 16.84 0.83 5.74
N ASP A 138 15.59 1.26 5.95
CA ASP A 138 14.74 0.68 6.99
C ASP A 138 14.33 -0.76 6.67
N LEU A 139 14.15 -1.10 5.39
CA LEU A 139 13.79 -2.44 5.00
C LEU A 139 14.97 -3.41 5.14
N LYS A 140 16.19 -3.03 4.77
CA LYS A 140 17.39 -3.90 4.72
C LYS A 140 17.53 -4.85 5.91
N ASN A 141 17.31 -4.35 7.13
CA ASN A 141 17.45 -5.12 8.37
C ASN A 141 16.11 -5.42 9.07
N ALA A 142 14.97 -5.11 8.47
CA ALA A 142 13.66 -5.46 9.04
C ALA A 142 13.39 -6.96 8.91
N ALA A 143 13.04 -7.65 10.00
CA ALA A 143 12.60 -9.06 9.96
C ALA A 143 11.20 -9.19 9.35
N CYS A 144 10.32 -8.24 9.64
CA CYS A 144 9.02 -8.09 9.01
C CYS A 144 8.57 -6.62 9.07
N VAL A 145 7.57 -6.27 8.25
CA VAL A 145 6.88 -4.98 8.31
C VAL A 145 5.48 -5.18 8.88
N VAL A 146 5.08 -4.33 9.81
CA VAL A 146 3.71 -4.29 10.32
C VAL A 146 3.08 -2.95 9.96
N THR A 147 1.94 -2.94 9.29
CA THR A 147 1.27 -1.70 8.87
C THR A 147 -0.24 -1.82 8.92
N SER A 148 -0.98 -0.72 9.09
CA SER A 148 -2.41 -0.75 8.85
C SER A 148 -2.67 -0.88 7.36
N CYS A 149 -2.54 0.20 6.58
CA CYS A 149 -2.80 0.24 5.13
C CYS A 149 -1.72 1.04 4.38
N SER A 150 -0.47 1.02 4.83
CA SER A 150 0.58 1.85 4.22
C SER A 150 1.11 1.20 2.95
N MET A 151 1.42 2.02 1.94
CA MET A 151 2.09 1.58 0.72
C MET A 151 3.53 1.10 0.96
N VAL A 152 4.10 1.36 2.15
CA VAL A 152 5.37 0.73 2.59
C VAL A 152 5.32 -0.80 2.47
N SER A 153 4.13 -1.40 2.61
CA SER A 153 3.94 -2.83 2.41
C SER A 153 4.30 -3.29 0.99
N VAL A 154 4.12 -2.45 -0.02
CA VAL A 154 4.42 -2.80 -1.41
C VAL A 154 5.92 -2.95 -1.60
N ASP A 155 6.70 -1.92 -1.23
CA ASP A 155 8.16 -1.97 -1.28
C ASP A 155 8.70 -3.11 -0.41
N ALA A 156 8.12 -3.35 0.77
CA ALA A 156 8.53 -4.45 1.66
C ALA A 156 8.41 -5.82 0.97
N ILE A 157 7.27 -6.10 0.33
CA ILE A 157 7.06 -7.38 -0.36
C ILE A 157 7.97 -7.52 -1.60
N ILE A 158 8.20 -6.43 -2.33
CA ILE A 158 9.15 -6.40 -3.46
C ILE A 158 10.56 -6.74 -2.97
N GLU A 159 10.94 -6.20 -1.80
CA GLU A 159 12.23 -6.45 -1.13
C GLU A 159 12.30 -7.80 -0.40
N GLY A 160 11.29 -8.67 -0.55
CA GLY A 160 11.27 -10.00 0.06
C GLY A 160 10.99 -9.99 1.57
N VAL A 161 10.51 -8.88 2.13
CA VAL A 161 10.23 -8.72 3.56
C VAL A 161 8.77 -9.09 3.84
N PRO A 162 8.48 -10.06 4.72
CA PRO A 162 7.11 -10.45 5.04
C PRO A 162 6.35 -9.30 5.73
N VAL A 163 5.07 -9.19 5.42
CA VAL A 163 4.19 -8.12 5.90
C VAL A 163 3.07 -8.69 6.77
N TYR A 164 2.79 -8.01 7.89
CA TYR A 164 1.54 -8.11 8.61
C TYR A 164 0.72 -6.84 8.40
N CYS A 165 -0.52 -6.95 7.93
CA CYS A 165 -1.34 -5.78 7.66
C CYS A 165 -2.82 -5.91 7.97
N HIS A 166 -3.51 -4.76 8.04
CA HIS A 166 -4.96 -4.72 8.12
C HIS A 166 -5.59 -5.37 6.87
N PRO A 167 -6.75 -6.05 6.96
CA PRO A 167 -7.44 -6.65 5.81
C PRO A 167 -7.83 -5.70 4.67
N ARG A 168 -7.73 -4.39 4.87
CA ARG A 168 -7.98 -3.35 3.85
C ARG A 168 -6.70 -2.80 3.19
N CYS A 169 -5.54 -3.33 3.55
CA CYS A 169 -4.28 -2.97 2.93
C CYS A 169 -4.18 -3.60 1.53
N CYS A 170 -3.56 -2.92 0.59
CA CYS A 170 -3.27 -3.48 -0.74
C CYS A 170 -2.44 -4.75 -0.70
N ALA A 171 -1.63 -4.94 0.34
CA ALA A 171 -0.80 -6.12 0.53
C ALA A 171 -1.56 -7.33 1.07
N THR A 172 -2.81 -7.20 1.53
CA THR A 172 -3.54 -8.29 2.18
C THR A 172 -3.57 -9.61 1.41
N PRO A 173 -3.59 -9.67 0.06
CA PRO A 173 -3.62 -10.96 -0.64
C PRO A 173 -2.33 -11.76 -0.55
N VAL A 174 -1.21 -11.12 -0.21
CA VAL A 174 0.14 -11.71 -0.17
C VAL A 174 0.84 -11.47 1.17
N ALA A 175 0.10 -10.97 2.16
CA ALA A 175 0.55 -10.67 3.51
C ALA A 175 -0.23 -11.54 4.53
N GLN A 176 0.04 -11.32 5.81
CA GLN A 176 -0.67 -11.95 6.93
C GLN A 176 -1.39 -10.88 7.76
N THR A 177 -2.41 -11.23 8.55
CA THR A 177 -3.00 -10.31 9.53
C THR A 177 -2.25 -10.36 10.87
N ILE A 178 -2.28 -9.27 11.63
CA ILE A 178 -1.49 -9.14 12.86
C ILE A 178 -1.89 -10.17 13.93
N GLU A 179 -3.11 -10.67 13.92
CA GLU A 179 -3.61 -11.70 14.84
C GLU A 179 -2.82 -13.02 14.69
N ASN A 180 -2.26 -13.27 13.51
CA ASN A 180 -1.42 -14.42 13.19
C ASN A 180 0.09 -14.12 13.28
N PHE A 181 0.49 -13.10 14.06
CA PHE A 181 1.89 -12.75 14.25
C PHE A 181 2.76 -13.95 14.62
N GLY A 182 3.91 -14.07 13.97
CA GLY A 182 4.81 -15.22 14.07
C GLY A 182 4.60 -16.28 12.98
N LYS A 183 3.50 -16.19 12.20
CA LYS A 183 3.21 -17.08 11.06
C LYS A 183 3.11 -16.27 9.77
N ALA A 184 4.25 -15.75 9.33
CA ALA A 184 4.34 -14.94 8.13
C ALA A 184 3.79 -15.69 6.90
N ASN A 185 3.14 -14.95 6.00
CA ASN A 185 2.69 -15.47 4.72
C ASN A 185 3.79 -15.26 3.67
N PHE A 186 4.41 -16.35 3.22
CA PHE A 186 5.40 -16.35 2.13
C PHE A 186 4.71 -16.69 0.81
N ALA A 187 3.83 -15.79 0.36
CA ALA A 187 2.96 -16.02 -0.79
C ALA A 187 3.74 -16.29 -2.09
N THR A 188 3.22 -17.22 -2.91
CA THR A 188 3.81 -17.60 -4.20
C THR A 188 3.22 -16.81 -5.38
N ASN A 189 2.04 -16.20 -5.21
CA ASN A 189 1.32 -15.42 -6.22
C ASN A 189 1.65 -13.92 -6.20
N ARG A 190 2.87 -13.54 -5.77
CA ARG A 190 3.30 -12.14 -5.70
C ARG A 190 3.29 -11.44 -7.07
N ILE A 191 3.55 -12.18 -8.15
CA ILE A 191 3.55 -11.64 -9.50
C ILE A 191 2.14 -11.24 -9.95
N ASP A 192 1.13 -12.10 -9.73
CA ASP A 192 -0.27 -11.76 -10.05
C ASP A 192 -0.79 -10.60 -9.20
N TRP A 193 -0.35 -10.53 -7.93
CA TRP A 193 -0.63 -9.40 -7.07
C TRP A 193 0.00 -8.10 -7.60
N LEU A 194 1.28 -8.09 -7.99
CA LEU A 194 1.92 -6.93 -8.61
C LEU A 194 1.23 -6.53 -9.92
N ALA A 195 0.86 -7.50 -10.76
CA ALA A 195 0.10 -7.26 -11.97
C ALA A 195 -1.24 -6.59 -11.63
N THR A 196 -1.97 -7.09 -10.64
CA THR A 196 -3.22 -6.48 -10.14
C THR A 196 -3.01 -5.03 -9.72
N LEU A 197 -1.97 -4.73 -8.93
CA LEU A 197 -1.66 -3.35 -8.52
C LEU A 197 -1.33 -2.46 -9.72
N SER A 198 -0.59 -2.97 -10.70
CA SER A 198 -0.19 -2.24 -11.90
C SER A 198 -1.37 -1.87 -12.80
N TRP A 199 -2.40 -2.71 -12.82
CA TRP A 199 -3.66 -2.48 -13.51
C TRP A 199 -4.60 -1.55 -12.73
N HIS A 200 -4.22 -1.10 -11.54
CA HIS A 200 -4.94 -0.11 -10.74
C HIS A 200 -4.21 1.24 -10.66
N GLN A 201 -3.20 1.47 -11.50
CA GLN A 201 -2.51 2.75 -11.56
C GLN A 201 -2.22 3.16 -13.00
N TYR A 202 -2.43 4.45 -13.29
CA TYR A 202 -2.48 4.98 -14.65
C TYR A 202 -1.72 6.29 -14.75
N THR A 203 -0.97 6.47 -15.83
CA THR A 203 -0.33 7.76 -16.12
C THR A 203 -1.38 8.75 -16.61
N LYS A 204 -1.03 10.04 -16.65
CA LYS A 204 -1.91 11.06 -17.24
C LYS A 204 -2.26 10.72 -18.70
N ALA A 205 -1.28 10.29 -19.50
CA ALA A 205 -1.48 9.95 -20.90
C ALA A 205 -2.42 8.73 -21.09
N GLU A 206 -2.35 7.74 -20.20
CA GLU A 206 -3.24 6.57 -20.22
C GLU A 206 -4.69 6.94 -19.87
N ILE A 207 -4.88 7.95 -19.02
CA ILE A 207 -6.19 8.49 -18.69
C ILE A 207 -6.74 9.29 -19.88
N GLU A 208 -5.94 10.18 -20.47
CA GLU A 208 -6.35 11.05 -21.59
C GLU A 208 -6.64 10.29 -22.88
N SER A 209 -5.89 9.23 -23.16
CA SER A 209 -6.08 8.38 -24.34
C SER A 209 -7.28 7.44 -24.25
N GLY A 210 -7.86 7.25 -23.05
CA GLY A 210 -8.94 6.30 -22.82
C GLY A 210 -8.49 4.88 -22.48
N LEU A 211 -7.19 4.59 -22.51
CA LEU A 211 -6.64 3.28 -22.13
C LEU A 211 -7.05 2.86 -20.71
N PHE A 212 -7.08 3.81 -19.76
CA PHE A 212 -7.64 3.59 -18.42
C PHE A 212 -9.04 2.98 -18.49
N ALA A 213 -9.94 3.57 -19.28
CA ALA A 213 -11.32 3.13 -19.34
C ALA A 213 -11.45 1.73 -19.94
N GLU A 214 -10.65 1.41 -20.96
CA GLU A 214 -10.59 0.08 -21.56
C GLU A 214 -10.12 -0.98 -20.56
N MET A 215 -8.98 -0.73 -19.89
CA MET A 215 -8.42 -1.64 -18.90
C MET A 215 -9.35 -1.84 -17.70
N PHE A 216 -10.00 -0.76 -17.24
CA PHE A 216 -10.90 -0.83 -16.10
C PHE A 216 -12.17 -1.62 -16.42
N LYS A 217 -12.72 -1.46 -17.63
CA LYS A 217 -13.84 -2.28 -18.12
C LYS A 217 -13.48 -3.75 -18.18
N GLN A 218 -12.28 -4.07 -18.67
CA GLN A 218 -11.77 -5.44 -18.73
C GLN A 218 -11.66 -6.07 -17.33
N MET A 219 -11.11 -5.37 -16.34
CA MET A 219 -10.98 -5.89 -14.97
C MET A 219 -12.32 -6.14 -14.28
N TYR A 220 -13.29 -5.24 -14.47
CA TYR A 220 -14.54 -5.26 -13.73
C TYR A 220 -15.71 -5.84 -14.51
N ASN A 221 -15.50 -6.23 -15.77
CA ASN A 221 -16.54 -6.71 -16.69
C ASN A 221 -17.74 -5.74 -16.77
N ILE A 222 -17.45 -4.46 -17.03
CA ILE A 222 -18.42 -3.35 -17.11
C ILE A 222 -18.38 -2.60 -18.44
#